data_AF-A0ABD1USM5-F1
#
_entry.id   AF-A0ABD1USM5-F1
#
_cell.length_a   1.000
_cell.length_b   1.000
_cell.length_c   1.000
_cell.angle_alpha   90.00
_cell.angle_beta   90.00
_cell.angle_gamma   90.00
#
_symmetry.space_group_name_H-M   'P 1'
#
loop_
_entity.id
_entity.type
_entity.pdbx_description
1 polymer ?
#
loop_
_entity_poly.entity_id
_entity_poly.type
_entity_poly.pdbx_seq_one_letter_code
_entity_poly.pdbx_strand_id
1 'polypeptide(L)'
;MDDNDTNSTQVDPSTKIRQVRWNDDMDGFMIFVLVNQVLAGHKRSDNGFTSFQISKAIESVKHGCGIVVSDKNVRARLKTLKKEYAEVSQLLSINGFGWDAETGRITADSLAWDDLVKV
;
A
#
# COMPACT_ATOMS: atom_id res chain seq x y z
N MET A 1 25.85 -43.68 22.45
CA MET A 1 27.27 -43.34 22.66
C MET A 1 27.70 -42.51 21.45
N ASP A 2 26.93 -41.50 21.06
CA ASP A 2 26.73 -40.15 21.67
C ASP A 2 27.56 -39.18 20.82
N ASP A 3 27.16 -38.01 20.37
CA ASP A 3 25.89 -37.29 20.40
C ASP A 3 25.95 -36.24 19.28
N ASN A 4 24.75 -35.85 18.86
CA ASN A 4 24.39 -34.68 18.06
C ASN A 4 25.21 -33.41 18.35
N ASP A 5 25.50 -32.58 17.34
CA ASP A 5 25.26 -31.15 17.55
C ASP A 5 24.84 -30.42 16.28
N THR A 6 23.60 -29.97 16.36
CA THR A 6 22.81 -29.25 15.39
C THR A 6 23.33 -27.81 15.35
N ASN A 7 23.87 -27.35 14.22
CA ASN A 7 24.20 -25.94 14.05
C ASN A 7 22.90 -25.14 13.89
N SER A 8 22.38 -24.72 15.04
CA SER A 8 21.24 -23.84 15.21
C SER A 8 21.68 -22.43 14.87
N THR A 9 21.38 -21.98 13.65
CA THR A 9 21.61 -20.58 13.24
C THR A 9 20.73 -19.68 14.11
N GLN A 10 21.34 -19.10 15.14
CA GLN A 10 20.70 -18.07 15.95
C GLN A 10 20.44 -16.84 15.09
N VAL A 11 19.16 -16.54 14.88
CA VAL A 11 18.71 -15.25 14.37
C VAL A 11 18.79 -14.23 15.51
N ASP A 12 19.63 -13.21 15.34
CA ASP A 12 19.80 -12.09 16.25
C ASP A 12 18.44 -11.38 16.49
N PRO A 13 17.94 -11.32 17.74
CA PRO A 13 16.64 -10.72 18.06
C PRO A 13 16.64 -9.18 17.97
N SER A 14 17.76 -8.55 17.61
CA SER A 14 17.89 -7.09 17.53
C SER A 14 17.77 -6.49 16.12
N THR A 15 17.40 -7.30 15.11
CA THR A 15 17.05 -6.75 13.80
C THR A 15 15.77 -5.92 13.93
N LYS A 16 15.92 -4.63 14.29
CA LYS A 16 14.89 -3.60 14.11
C LYS A 16 14.26 -3.89 12.77
N ILE A 17 12.99 -4.31 12.76
CA ILE A 17 12.24 -4.54 11.53
C ILE A 17 12.42 -3.27 10.72
N ARG A 18 13.24 -3.31 9.67
CA ARG A 18 13.43 -2.16 8.79
C ARG A 18 12.05 -1.89 8.22
N GLN A 19 11.43 -0.80 8.69
CA GLN A 19 10.13 -0.40 8.20
C GLN A 19 10.29 -0.15 6.71
N VAL A 20 9.64 -0.98 5.90
CA VAL A 20 9.67 -0.84 4.44
C VAL A 20 9.14 0.55 4.10
N ARG A 21 10.00 1.40 3.54
CA ARG A 21 9.60 2.70 3.01
C ARG A 21 9.00 2.46 1.63
N TRP A 22 7.69 2.64 1.53
CA TRP A 22 6.98 2.55 0.25
C TRP A 22 7.30 3.76 -0.62
N ASN A 23 7.37 3.52 -1.92
CA ASN A 23 7.47 4.54 -2.95
C ASN A 23 6.38 4.32 -4.00
N ASP A 24 6.25 5.27 -4.92
CA ASP A 24 5.17 5.28 -5.90
C ASP A 24 5.25 4.08 -6.87
N ASP A 25 6.45 3.61 -7.22
CA ASP A 25 6.63 2.44 -8.07
C ASP A 25 6.08 1.16 -7.39
N MET A 26 6.41 0.95 -6.12
CA MET A 26 5.91 -0.18 -5.35
C MET A 26 4.39 -0.16 -5.22
N ASP A 27 3.81 1.02 -4.95
CA ASP A 27 2.36 1.19 -4.91
C ASP A 27 1.74 0.91 -6.28
N GLY A 28 2.37 1.39 -7.36
CA GLY A 28 1.95 1.13 -8.73
C GLY A 28 1.86 -0.36 -9.04
N PHE A 29 2.93 -1.12 -8.82
CA PHE A 29 2.95 -2.57 -9.06
C PHE A 29 1.94 -3.33 -8.19
N MET A 30 1.79 -2.93 -6.92
CA MET A 30 0.83 -3.53 -6.00
C MET A 30 -0.62 -3.25 -6.45
N ILE A 31 -0.96 -1.98 -6.67
CA ILE A 31 -2.32 -1.53 -7.02
C ILE A 31 -2.71 -2.14 -8.37
N PHE A 32 -1.82 -2.10 -9.36
CA PHE A 32 -2.07 -2.66 -10.68
C PHE A 32 -2.51 -4.12 -10.61
N VAL A 33 -1.77 -4.97 -9.89
CA VAL A 33 -2.13 -6.40 -9.81
C VAL A 33 -3.45 -6.59 -9.07
N LEU A 34 -3.68 -5.84 -7.99
CA LEU A 34 -4.91 -5.96 -7.20
C LEU A 34 -6.16 -5.50 -7.96
N VAL A 35 -6.04 -4.44 -8.78
CA VAL A 35 -7.10 -3.98 -9.68
C VAL A 35 -7.40 -5.05 -10.72
N ASN A 36 -6.37 -5.63 -11.36
CA ASN A 36 -6.56 -6.70 -12.33
C ASN A 36 -7.26 -7.93 -11.72
N GLN A 37 -6.96 -8.30 -10.47
CA GLN A 37 -7.68 -9.37 -9.78
C GLN A 37 -9.18 -9.08 -9.64
N VAL A 38 -9.54 -7.83 -9.34
CA VAL A 38 -10.95 -7.40 -9.22
C VAL A 38 -11.62 -7.40 -10.59
N LEU A 39 -10.98 -6.84 -11.60
CA LEU A 39 -11.50 -6.80 -12.98
C LEU A 39 -11.68 -8.20 -13.58
N ALA A 40 -10.84 -9.15 -13.21
CA ALA A 40 -10.95 -10.56 -13.60
C ALA A 40 -12.09 -11.32 -12.87
N GLY A 41 -12.85 -10.66 -11.99
CA GLY A 41 -13.97 -11.27 -11.28
C GLY A 41 -13.57 -12.21 -10.14
N HIS A 42 -12.32 -12.16 -9.68
CA HIS A 42 -11.89 -12.98 -8.55
C HIS A 42 -12.56 -12.52 -7.25
N LYS A 43 -13.11 -13.49 -6.51
CA LYS A 43 -13.83 -13.21 -5.25
C LYS A 43 -12.90 -12.54 -4.24
N ARG A 44 -13.45 -11.51 -3.59
CA ARG A 44 -12.90 -10.87 -2.40
C ARG A 44 -13.49 -11.51 -1.15
N SER A 45 -12.79 -11.40 -0.02
CA SER A 45 -13.38 -11.73 1.28
C SER A 45 -14.21 -10.57 1.79
N ASP A 46 -15.05 -10.82 2.80
CA ASP A 46 -15.80 -9.80 3.52
C ASP A 46 -14.89 -8.70 4.09
N ASN A 47 -13.65 -9.07 4.43
CA ASN A 47 -12.61 -8.17 4.95
C ASN A 47 -11.67 -7.61 3.86
N GLY A 48 -12.03 -7.74 2.58
CA GLY A 48 -11.28 -7.15 1.46
C GLY A 48 -10.48 -8.16 0.64
N PHE A 49 -9.17 -7.94 0.49
CA PHE A 49 -8.32 -8.82 -0.30
C PHE A 49 -7.94 -10.08 0.49
N THR A 50 -8.11 -11.26 -0.13
CA THR A 50 -7.72 -12.53 0.48
C THR A 50 -6.20 -12.70 0.44
N SER A 51 -5.68 -13.69 1.18
CA SER A 51 -4.25 -14.01 1.17
C SER A 51 -3.73 -14.35 -0.24
N PHE A 52 -4.57 -14.87 -1.14
CA PHE A 52 -4.19 -15.10 -2.53
C PHE A 52 -3.91 -13.80 -3.30
N GLN A 53 -4.79 -12.79 -3.22
CA GLN A 53 -4.52 -11.52 -3.89
C GLN A 53 -3.34 -10.79 -3.24
N ILE A 54 -3.17 -10.90 -1.92
CA ILE A 54 -2.00 -10.32 -1.25
C ILE A 54 -0.70 -11.02 -1.68
N SER A 55 -0.68 -12.35 -1.86
CA SER A 55 0.52 -13.03 -2.36
C SER A 55 0.88 -12.56 -3.77
N LYS A 56 -0.12 -12.31 -4.63
CA LYS A 56 0.10 -11.74 -5.97
C LYS A 56 0.66 -10.32 -5.92
N ALA A 57 0.20 -9.49 -4.98
CA ALA A 57 0.79 -8.17 -4.75
C ALA A 57 2.25 -8.25 -4.31
N ILE A 58 2.59 -9.16 -3.38
CA ILE A 58 3.97 -9.39 -2.93
C ILE A 58 4.86 -9.83 -4.10
N GLU A 59 4.41 -10.79 -4.90
CA GLU A 59 5.11 -11.25 -6.10
C GLU A 59 5.34 -10.07 -7.06
N SER A 60 4.31 -9.28 -7.35
CA SER A 60 4.38 -8.12 -8.23
C SER A 60 5.44 -7.11 -7.79
N VAL A 61 5.42 -6.71 -6.51
CA VAL A 61 6.41 -5.77 -5.95
C VAL A 61 7.82 -6.35 -5.98
N LYS A 62 7.98 -7.64 -5.66
CA LYS A 62 9.28 -8.30 -5.72
C LYS A 62 9.85 -8.32 -7.14
N HIS A 63 9.02 -8.64 -8.13
CA HIS A 63 9.46 -8.72 -9.52
C HIS A 63 9.68 -7.34 -10.15
N GLY A 64 8.80 -6.37 -9.86
CA GLY A 64 8.86 -5.03 -10.43
C GLY A 64 9.92 -4.13 -9.79
N CYS A 65 10.13 -4.24 -8.48
CA CYS A 65 11.02 -3.35 -7.73
C CYS A 65 12.26 -4.04 -7.14
N GLY A 66 12.35 -5.37 -7.17
CA GLY A 66 13.42 -6.13 -6.50
C GLY A 66 13.36 -6.10 -4.97
N ILE A 67 12.26 -5.60 -4.39
CA ILE A 67 12.09 -5.43 -2.94
C ILE A 67 11.20 -6.54 -2.40
N VAL A 68 11.66 -7.21 -1.33
CA VAL A 68 10.86 -8.22 -0.63
C VAL A 68 10.03 -7.54 0.46
N VAL A 69 8.71 -7.71 0.38
CA VAL A 69 7.74 -7.20 1.36
C VAL A 69 6.95 -8.36 1.96
N SER A 70 6.55 -8.23 3.23
CA SER A 70 5.68 -9.22 3.89
C SER A 70 4.19 -8.92 3.66
N ASP A 71 3.33 -9.91 3.92
CA ASP A 71 1.87 -9.74 3.97
C ASP A 71 1.47 -8.56 4.88
N LYS A 72 2.09 -8.47 6.07
CA LYS A 72 1.86 -7.37 7.00
C LYS A 72 2.22 -6.01 6.40
N ASN A 73 3.31 -5.91 5.63
CA ASN A 73 3.69 -4.65 4.97
C ASN A 73 2.63 -4.24 3.93
N VAL A 74 2.18 -5.17 3.09
CA VAL A 74 1.17 -4.92 2.04
C VAL A 74 -0.15 -4.47 2.67
N ARG A 75 -0.65 -5.20 3.67
CA ARG A 75 -1.92 -4.85 4.34
C ARG A 75 -1.84 -3.50 5.04
N ALA A 76 -0.71 -3.19 5.69
CA ALA A 76 -0.51 -1.89 6.32
C ALA A 76 -0.47 -0.75 5.29
N ARG A 77 0.16 -0.94 4.13
CA ARG A 77 0.17 0.05 3.05
C ARG A 77 -1.22 0.25 2.46
N LEU A 78 -1.97 -0.83 2.19
CA LEU A 78 -3.35 -0.74 1.73
C LEU A 78 -4.26 0.04 2.68
N LYS A 79 -4.06 -0.11 4.00
CA LYS A 79 -4.77 0.71 5.00
C LYS A 79 -4.42 2.19 4.88
N THR A 80 -3.15 2.49 4.59
CA THR A 80 -2.66 3.86 4.39
C THR A 80 -3.26 4.46 3.11
N LEU A 81 -3.17 3.76 1.98
CA LEU A 81 -3.75 4.17 0.70
C LEU A 81 -5.27 4.40 0.80
N LYS A 82 -5.98 3.55 1.56
CA LYS A 82 -7.42 3.73 1.78
C LYS A 82 -7.73 5.03 2.54
N LYS A 83 -6.87 5.42 3.49
CA LYS A 83 -7.00 6.68 4.25
C LYS A 83 -6.70 7.87 3.36
N GLU A 84 -5.59 7.84 2.63
CA GLU A 84 -5.20 8.88 1.66
C GLU A 84 -6.30 9.09 0.59
N TYR A 85 -6.85 8.00 0.05
CA TYR A 85 -7.98 8.06 -0.88
C TYR A 85 -9.23 8.70 -0.26
N ALA A 86 -9.55 8.40 1.00
CA ALA A 86 -10.69 8.99 1.69
C ALA A 86 -10.50 10.50 1.89
N GLU A 87 -9.29 10.94 2.23
CA GLU A 87 -8.94 12.37 2.38
C GLU A 87 -9.06 13.09 1.03
N VAL A 88 -8.49 12.52 -0.04
CA VAL A 88 -8.62 13.04 -1.41
C VAL A 88 -10.08 13.10 -1.84
N SER A 89 -10.85 12.04 -1.61
CA SER A 89 -12.27 12.00 -1.96
C SER A 89 -13.09 13.05 -1.21
N GLN A 90 -12.75 13.31 0.05
CA GLN A 90 -13.37 14.36 0.84
C GLN A 90 -13.07 15.74 0.23
N LEU A 91 -11.82 16.02 -0.11
CA LEU A 91 -11.45 17.29 -0.76
C LEU A 91 -12.19 17.48 -2.08
N LEU A 92 -12.24 16.44 -2.92
CA LEU A 92 -12.95 16.48 -4.21
C LEU A 92 -14.48 16.62 -4.07
N SER A 93 -15.05 16.38 -2.88
CA SER A 93 -16.47 16.62 -2.61
C SER A 93 -16.79 18.09 -2.31
N ILE A 94 -15.77 18.93 -2.08
CA ILE A 94 -15.90 20.34 -1.76
C ILE A 94 -15.88 21.14 -3.06
N ASN A 95 -16.83 22.08 -3.21
CA ASN A 95 -16.85 22.95 -4.39
C ASN A 95 -15.57 23.80 -4.47
N GLY A 96 -15.01 23.92 -5.68
CA GLY A 96 -13.75 24.62 -5.92
C GLY A 96 -12.51 23.74 -5.84
N PHE A 97 -12.64 22.47 -5.43
CA PHE A 97 -11.57 21.47 -5.51
C PHE A 97 -11.73 20.60 -6.77
N GLY A 98 -10.60 20.25 -7.37
CA GLY A 98 -10.48 19.44 -8.57
C GLY A 98 -9.28 18.49 -8.51
N TRP A 99 -9.16 17.67 -9.55
CA TRP A 99 -8.07 16.73 -9.72
C TRP A 99 -7.29 17.06 -10.99
N ASP A 100 -5.99 17.27 -10.85
CA ASP A 100 -5.07 17.32 -11.98
C ASP A 100 -4.58 15.92 -12.31
N ALA A 101 -5.05 15.39 -13.44
CA ALA A 101 -4.70 14.07 -13.91
C ALA A 101 -3.24 13.96 -14.40
N GLU A 102 -2.60 15.06 -14.78
CA GLU A 102 -1.21 15.06 -15.25
C GLU A 102 -0.24 14.97 -14.09
N THR A 103 -0.47 15.75 -13.02
CA THR A 103 0.41 15.77 -11.85
C THR A 103 -0.03 14.82 -10.73
N GLY A 104 -1.25 14.29 -10.81
CA GLY A 104 -1.85 13.43 -9.79
C GLY A 104 -2.12 14.16 -8.47
N ARG A 105 -2.53 15.44 -8.54
CA ARG A 105 -2.68 16.32 -7.38
C ARG A 105 -4.07 16.93 -7.29
N ILE A 106 -4.44 17.27 -6.06
CA ILE A 106 -5.59 18.11 -5.78
C ILE A 106 -5.28 19.54 -6.20
N THR A 107 -6.19 20.13 -6.97
CA THR A 107 -6.14 21.55 -7.37
C THR A 107 -7.31 22.29 -6.75
N ALA A 108 -7.08 23.52 -6.32
CA ALA A 108 -8.13 24.42 -5.89
C ALA A 108 -7.60 25.86 -5.94
N ASP A 109 -8.49 26.84 -6.04
CA ASP A 109 -8.11 28.25 -5.89
C ASP A 109 -7.70 28.55 -4.43
N SER A 110 -6.87 29.57 -4.24
CA SER A 110 -6.37 29.99 -2.93
C SER A 110 -7.51 30.26 -1.95
N LEU A 111 -8.62 30.83 -2.42
CA LEU A 111 -9.83 31.07 -1.61
C LEU A 111 -10.47 29.77 -1.10
N ALA A 112 -10.50 28.73 -1.92
CA ALA A 112 -11.07 27.44 -1.53
C ALA A 112 -10.19 26.74 -0.48
N TRP A 113 -8.87 26.90 -0.56
CA TRP A 113 -7.95 26.46 0.50
C TRP A 113 -8.14 27.25 1.79
N ASP A 114 -8.26 28.58 1.70
CA ASP A 114 -8.48 29.47 2.85
C ASP A 114 -9.79 29.13 3.57
N ASP A 115 -10.87 28.85 2.83
CA ASP A 115 -12.16 28.47 3.41
C ASP A 115 -12.13 27.11 4.10
N LEU A 116 -11.30 26.16 3.63
CA LEU A 116 -11.12 24.86 4.27
C LEU A 116 -10.34 24.95 5.59
N VAL A 117 -9.33 25.84 5.67
CA VAL A 117 -8.44 25.96 6.85
C VAL A 117 -8.91 26.97 7.87
N LYS A 118 -10.00 27.70 7.60
CA LYS A 118 -10.70 28.51 8.62
C LYS A 118 -11.25 27.59 9.71
N VAL A 119 -10.48 27.50 10.80
CA VAL A 119 -10.86 26.88 12.09
C VAL A 119 -11.63 27.88 12.93
#